data_AF-A0A925MI02-F1
#
_entry.id   AF-A0A925MI02-F1
#
_cell.length_a   1.000
_cell.length_b   1.000
_cell.length_c   1.000
_cell.angle_alpha   90.00
_cell.angle_beta   90.00
_cell.angle_gamma   90.00
#
_symmetry.space_group_name_H-M   'P 1'
#
loop_
_entity.id
_entity.type
_entity.pdbx_description
1 polymer ?
#
loop_
_entity_poly.entity_id
_entity_poly.type
_entity_poly.pdbx_seq_one_letter_code
_entity_poly.pdbx_strand_id
1 'polypeptide(L)'
;MPSRREIREAVIQFLYCADLEGGANPSGLREPFWEFITESDRRNLQIATFRTVHHLAHGRESRLVEFVERCAPAIAHLNAWPQAEELKSHLNRLLALESSWSLAFTQLEHIPKTDNDSDVAEQFETLLEQLFKTDRDTAFYRQEFLTGAENFPAITGQLEPVSASIRRLQRISDRLRMVEEPEKFPEQVDLAKIRHSKADIAQLRLQTDQIVDSIIEKRDEIDGRIAAIVENYSPERIDPVDRAILRLGTYELLHTKTPHKAVINEAIELAKRFGTSDSKRFVNGLLDQISQTCSAPTGSSQPL
;
A
#
# COMPACT_ATOMS: atom_id res chain seq x y z
N MET A 1 10.22 -8.12 1.61
CA MET A 1 9.74 -8.64 0.32
C MET A 1 8.78 -9.77 0.60
N PRO A 2 7.63 -9.84 -0.09
CA PRO A 2 6.70 -10.94 0.07
C PRO A 2 7.36 -12.26 -0.30
N SER A 3 7.01 -13.31 0.44
CA SER A 3 7.47 -14.67 0.15
C SER A 3 6.79 -15.21 -1.11
N ARG A 4 7.46 -16.13 -1.81
CA ARG A 4 6.88 -16.84 -2.95
C ARG A 4 5.54 -17.50 -2.60
N ARG A 5 5.44 -18.01 -1.37
CA ARG A 5 4.22 -18.60 -0.83
C ARG A 5 3.07 -17.59 -0.79
N GLU A 6 3.26 -16.42 -0.20
CA GLU A 6 2.22 -15.38 -0.12
C GLU A 6 1.73 -14.95 -1.51
N ILE A 7 2.65 -14.78 -2.46
CA ILE A 7 2.31 -14.45 -3.85
C ILE A 7 1.43 -15.54 -4.46
N ARG A 8 1.83 -16.82 -4.33
CA ARG A 8 1.04 -17.94 -4.87
C ARG A 8 -0.34 -18.04 -4.24
N GLU A 9 -0.44 -17.80 -2.93
CA GLU A 9 -1.70 -17.77 -2.20
C GLU A 9 -2.62 -16.67 -2.74
N ALA A 10 -2.10 -15.46 -2.92
CA ALA A 10 -2.85 -14.35 -3.50
C ALA A 10 -3.28 -14.64 -4.96
N VAL A 11 -2.41 -15.25 -5.79
CA VAL A 11 -2.78 -15.65 -7.15
C VAL A 11 -3.94 -16.64 -7.15
N ILE A 12 -3.91 -17.67 -6.29
CA ILE A 12 -4.99 -18.66 -6.19
C ILE A 12 -6.29 -18.01 -5.75
N GLN A 13 -6.25 -17.15 -4.72
CA GLN A 13 -7.43 -16.44 -4.23
C GLN A 13 -8.03 -15.57 -5.34
N PHE A 14 -7.21 -14.85 -6.11
CA PHE A 14 -7.68 -14.05 -7.23
C PHE A 14 -8.35 -14.92 -8.31
N LEU A 15 -7.69 -15.98 -8.75
CA LEU A 15 -8.23 -16.89 -9.78
C LEU A 15 -9.54 -17.56 -9.33
N TYR A 16 -9.62 -17.93 -8.06
CA TYR A 16 -10.84 -18.47 -7.46
C TYR A 16 -11.99 -17.45 -7.49
N CYS A 17 -11.75 -16.21 -7.08
CA CYS A 17 -12.76 -15.14 -7.14
C CYS A 17 -13.23 -14.88 -8.58
N ALA A 18 -12.31 -14.80 -9.54
CA ALA A 18 -12.63 -14.58 -10.95
C ALA A 18 -13.49 -15.71 -11.56
N ASP A 19 -13.23 -16.95 -11.14
CA ASP A 19 -13.98 -18.11 -11.59
C ASP A 19 -15.38 -18.19 -10.96
N LEU A 20 -15.56 -17.79 -9.69
CA LEU A 20 -16.86 -17.78 -9.01
C LEU A 20 -17.84 -16.78 -9.61
N GLU A 21 -17.36 -15.65 -10.11
CA GLU A 21 -18.19 -14.62 -10.75
C GLU A 21 -18.53 -14.94 -12.21
N GLY A 22 -18.40 -16.20 -12.63
CA GLY A 22 -18.78 -16.63 -13.98
C GLY A 22 -17.88 -16.07 -15.09
N GLY A 23 -16.61 -15.76 -14.76
CA GLY A 23 -15.68 -15.15 -15.71
C GLY A 23 -15.88 -13.64 -15.86
N ALA A 24 -16.31 -12.97 -14.78
CA ALA A 24 -16.30 -11.50 -14.71
C ALA A 24 -14.96 -10.94 -15.20
N ASN A 25 -15.02 -9.78 -15.85
CA ASN A 25 -13.82 -9.15 -16.40
C ASN A 25 -12.79 -8.97 -15.26
N PRO A 26 -11.59 -9.59 -15.36
CA PRO A 26 -10.58 -9.52 -14.32
C PRO A 26 -10.27 -8.09 -13.86
N SER A 27 -10.43 -7.09 -14.74
CA SER A 27 -10.22 -5.69 -14.39
C SER A 27 -11.17 -5.17 -13.31
N GLY A 28 -12.43 -5.64 -13.27
CA GLY A 28 -13.43 -5.20 -12.30
C GLY A 28 -13.23 -5.79 -10.91
N LEU A 29 -12.53 -6.92 -10.81
CA LEU A 29 -12.27 -7.65 -9.57
C LEU A 29 -11.00 -7.22 -8.85
N ARG A 30 -10.06 -6.56 -9.55
CA ARG A 30 -8.73 -6.25 -9.02
C ARG A 30 -8.75 -5.38 -7.76
N GLU A 31 -9.38 -4.21 -7.81
CA GLU A 31 -9.36 -3.32 -6.63
C GLU A 31 -10.09 -3.92 -5.43
N PRO A 32 -11.33 -4.43 -5.56
CA PRO A 32 -12.03 -5.05 -4.42
C PRO A 32 -11.26 -6.23 -3.82
N PHE A 33 -10.60 -7.03 -4.66
CA PHE A 33 -9.74 -8.12 -4.20
C PHE A 33 -8.59 -7.60 -3.33
N TRP A 34 -7.84 -6.61 -3.82
CA TRP A 34 -6.70 -6.05 -3.09
C TRP A 34 -7.13 -5.34 -1.80
N GLU A 35 -8.25 -4.63 -1.82
CA GLU A 35 -8.83 -4.01 -0.63
C GLU A 35 -9.09 -5.04 0.47
N PHE A 36 -9.66 -6.20 0.09
CA PHE A 36 -9.98 -7.30 0.99
C PHE A 36 -8.73 -8.03 1.51
N ILE A 37 -7.88 -8.56 0.64
CA ILE A 37 -6.78 -9.43 1.10
C ILE A 37 -5.66 -8.68 1.82
N THR A 38 -5.54 -7.37 1.62
CA THR A 38 -4.55 -6.53 2.31
C THR A 38 -5.14 -5.75 3.49
N GLU A 39 -6.43 -5.90 3.80
CA GLU A 39 -7.12 -5.13 4.84
C GLU A 39 -6.34 -5.13 6.17
N SER A 40 -5.93 -6.30 6.64
CA SER A 40 -5.18 -6.44 7.90
C SER A 40 -3.82 -5.75 7.86
N ASP A 41 -3.08 -5.91 6.77
CA ASP A 41 -1.75 -5.32 6.60
C ASP A 41 -1.83 -3.79 6.47
N ARG A 42 -2.81 -3.29 5.71
CA ARG A 42 -3.09 -1.85 5.58
C ARG A 42 -3.48 -1.25 6.93
N ARG A 43 -4.37 -1.90 7.68
CA ARG A 43 -4.76 -1.46 9.04
C ARG A 43 -3.55 -1.39 9.97
N ASN A 44 -2.71 -2.43 9.98
CA ASN A 44 -1.49 -2.46 10.79
C ASN A 44 -0.52 -1.34 10.39
N LEU A 45 -0.36 -1.09 9.09
CA LEU A 45 0.45 0.01 8.57
C LEU A 45 -0.11 1.36 9.02
N GLN A 46 -1.40 1.63 8.84
CA GLN A 46 -2.05 2.88 9.25
C GLN A 46 -1.89 3.15 10.75
N ILE A 47 -2.08 2.13 11.60
CA ILE A 47 -1.89 2.25 13.06
C ILE A 47 -0.42 2.57 13.39
N ALA A 48 0.53 1.91 12.73
CA ALA A 48 1.96 2.18 12.93
C ALA A 48 2.32 3.60 12.48
N THR A 49 1.83 4.02 11.32
CA THR A 49 1.97 5.38 10.78
C THR A 49 1.46 6.42 11.76
N PHE A 50 0.23 6.28 12.25
CA PHE A 50 -0.33 7.23 13.20
C PHE A 50 0.41 7.25 14.54
N ARG A 51 0.86 6.10 15.07
CA ARG A 51 1.68 6.06 16.29
C ARG A 51 2.97 6.87 16.13
N THR A 52 3.62 6.77 14.97
CA THR A 52 4.81 7.57 14.66
C THR A 52 4.48 9.06 14.55
N VAL A 53 3.41 9.41 13.83
CA VAL A 53 2.91 10.80 13.74
C VAL A 53 2.62 11.38 15.12
N HIS A 54 1.90 10.64 15.96
CA HIS A 54 1.55 11.03 17.32
C HIS A 54 2.80 11.24 18.18
N HIS A 55 3.82 10.37 18.07
CA HIS A 55 5.09 10.56 18.76
C HIS A 55 5.82 11.83 18.30
N LEU A 56 5.87 12.08 16.99
CA LEU A 56 6.54 13.26 16.42
C LEU A 56 5.79 14.57 16.71
N ALA A 57 4.47 14.51 16.84
CA ALA A 57 3.62 15.63 17.21
C ALA A 57 3.68 15.96 18.72
N HIS A 58 4.43 15.21 19.52
CA HIS A 58 4.52 15.46 20.95
C HIS A 58 5.05 16.88 21.27
N GLY A 59 4.28 17.63 22.06
CA GLY A 59 4.55 19.03 22.37
C GLY A 59 4.34 20.01 21.20
N ARG A 60 3.69 19.58 20.10
CA ARG A 60 3.29 20.50 19.02
C ARG A 60 2.28 21.53 19.50
N GLU A 61 1.36 21.14 20.38
CA GLU A 61 0.32 22.01 20.92
C GLU A 61 0.88 23.25 21.62
N SER A 62 1.87 23.09 22.50
CA SER A 62 2.49 24.24 23.18
C SER A 62 3.21 25.19 22.22
N ARG A 63 3.82 24.65 21.15
CA ARG A 63 4.43 25.45 20.08
C ARG A 63 3.38 26.16 19.23
N LEU A 64 2.21 25.56 19.05
CA LEU A 64 1.10 26.16 18.34
C LEU A 64 0.51 27.34 19.13
N VAL A 65 0.35 27.20 20.45
CA VAL A 65 -0.07 28.31 21.32
C VAL A 65 0.91 29.49 21.18
N GLU A 66 2.23 29.23 21.27
CA GLU A 66 3.27 30.25 21.08
C GLU A 66 3.19 30.91 19.68
N PHE A 67 2.87 30.15 18.64
CA PHE A 67 2.66 30.67 17.29
C PHE A 67 1.44 31.59 17.20
N VAL A 68 0.29 31.16 17.74
CA VAL A 68 -0.97 31.92 17.70
C VAL A 68 -0.81 33.26 18.44
N GLU A 69 -0.19 33.24 19.63
CA GLU A 69 0.08 34.46 20.41
C GLU A 69 0.96 35.47 19.63
N ARG A 70 1.89 34.97 18.81
CA ARG A 70 2.79 35.80 17.99
C ARG A 70 2.18 36.27 16.68
N CYS A 71 1.11 35.64 16.20
CA CYS A 71 0.43 36.07 14.98
C CYS A 71 -0.24 37.43 15.15
N ALA A 72 -0.88 37.69 16.29
CA ALA A 72 -1.57 38.96 16.54
C ALA A 72 -0.67 40.20 16.41
N PRO A 73 0.50 40.30 17.09
CA PRO A 73 1.40 41.42 16.91
C PRO A 73 2.00 41.48 15.50
N ALA A 74 2.32 40.34 14.87
CA ALA A 74 2.83 40.31 13.51
C ALA A 74 1.81 40.88 12.50
N ILE A 75 0.55 40.48 12.58
CA ILE A 75 -0.54 41.00 11.74
C ILE A 75 -0.74 42.50 11.97
N ALA A 76 -0.66 42.97 13.22
CA ALA A 76 -0.75 44.39 13.54
C ALA A 76 0.36 45.21 12.86
N HIS A 77 1.60 44.69 12.84
CA HIS A 77 2.69 45.31 12.11
C HIS A 77 2.47 45.28 10.60
N LEU A 78 2.01 44.16 10.03
CA LEU A 78 1.73 44.01 8.60
C LEU A 78 0.63 44.97 8.12
N ASN A 79 -0.35 45.33 8.95
CA ASN A 79 -1.39 46.31 8.58
C ASN A 79 -0.83 47.70 8.24
N ALA A 80 0.37 48.05 8.71
CA ALA A 80 1.03 49.31 8.33
C ALA A 80 1.72 49.25 6.95
N TRP A 81 1.71 48.09 6.29
CA TRP A 81 2.43 47.82 5.04
C TRP A 81 1.48 47.21 3.98
N PRO A 82 0.80 48.05 3.17
CA PRO A 82 -0.14 47.57 2.15
C PRO A 82 0.48 46.60 1.14
N GLN A 83 1.79 46.74 0.86
CA GLN A 83 2.52 45.84 -0.03
C GLN A 83 2.72 44.43 0.56
N ALA A 84 2.50 44.24 1.87
CA ALA A 84 2.66 42.98 2.58
C ALA A 84 1.33 42.23 2.81
N GLU A 85 0.26 42.58 2.09
CA GLU A 85 -1.07 41.96 2.26
C GLU A 85 -1.04 40.44 2.00
N GLU A 86 -0.21 39.97 1.07
CA GLU A 86 -0.02 38.52 0.84
C GLU A 86 0.54 37.81 2.07
N LEU A 87 1.52 38.38 2.78
CA LEU A 87 2.07 37.80 4.02
C LEU A 87 1.02 37.68 5.12
N LYS A 88 0.15 38.69 5.23
CA LYS A 88 -0.97 38.67 6.17
C LYS A 88 -1.98 37.59 5.78
N SER A 89 -2.28 37.46 4.49
CA SER A 89 -3.13 36.37 3.97
C SER A 89 -2.55 35.00 4.31
N HIS A 90 -1.24 34.80 4.13
CA HIS A 90 -0.55 33.56 4.49
C HIS A 90 -0.64 33.26 5.98
N LEU A 91 -0.46 34.24 6.88
CA LEU A 91 -0.63 34.03 8.32
C LEU A 91 -2.07 33.64 8.70
N ASN A 92 -3.08 34.30 8.13
CA ASN A 92 -4.47 33.95 8.37
C ASN A 92 -4.79 32.54 7.86
N ARG A 93 -4.25 32.18 6.69
CA ARG A 93 -4.39 30.83 6.13
C ARG A 93 -3.70 29.79 7.02
N LEU A 94 -2.52 30.08 7.53
CA LEU A 94 -1.82 29.20 8.49
C LEU A 94 -2.65 29.00 9.76
N LEU A 95 -3.20 30.05 10.36
CA LEU A 95 -4.05 29.91 11.55
C LEU A 95 -5.25 28.98 11.30
N ALA A 96 -5.90 29.09 10.14
CA ALA A 96 -7.00 28.21 9.77
C ALA A 96 -6.53 26.76 9.56
N LEU A 97 -5.42 26.55 8.84
CA LEU A 97 -4.87 25.23 8.58
C LEU A 97 -4.38 24.53 9.85
N GLU A 98 -3.74 25.25 10.77
CA GLU A 98 -3.30 24.72 12.06
C GLU A 98 -4.50 24.27 12.91
N SER A 99 -5.60 25.05 12.90
CA SER A 99 -6.85 24.66 13.57
C SER A 99 -7.44 23.38 12.96
N SER A 100 -7.50 23.29 11.63
CA SER A 100 -7.95 22.07 10.94
C SER A 100 -7.05 20.87 11.23
N TRP A 101 -5.73 21.07 11.29
CA TRP A 101 -4.77 20.03 11.61
C TRP A 101 -5.00 19.50 13.03
N SER A 102 -5.17 20.40 14.01
CA SER A 102 -5.46 20.02 15.40
C SER A 102 -6.77 19.24 15.52
N LEU A 103 -7.82 19.67 14.81
CA LEU A 103 -9.10 18.97 14.81
C LEU A 103 -8.97 17.54 14.26
N ALA A 104 -8.32 17.38 13.10
CA ALA A 104 -8.10 16.07 12.49
C ALA A 104 -7.24 15.16 13.39
N PHE A 105 -6.20 15.71 14.01
CA PHE A 105 -5.33 14.97 14.93
C PHE A 105 -6.11 14.50 16.17
N THR A 106 -6.91 15.37 16.79
CA THR A 106 -7.76 14.99 17.93
C THR A 106 -8.78 13.92 17.53
N GLN A 107 -9.40 14.02 16.35
CA GLN A 107 -10.31 12.97 15.86
C GLN A 107 -9.62 11.60 15.79
N LEU A 108 -8.40 11.55 15.23
CA LEU A 108 -7.60 10.31 15.15
C LEU A 108 -7.22 9.72 16.51
N GLU A 109 -7.01 10.55 17.55
CA GLU A 109 -6.71 10.07 18.90
C GLU A 109 -7.90 9.34 19.55
N HIS A 110 -9.11 9.74 19.21
CA HIS A 110 -10.35 9.23 19.82
C HIS A 110 -10.93 8.01 19.07
N ILE A 111 -10.40 7.67 17.90
CA ILE A 111 -10.88 6.49 17.15
C ILE A 111 -10.48 5.20 17.89
N PRO A 112 -11.44 4.29 18.14
CA PRO A 112 -11.16 3.00 18.75
C PRO A 112 -10.12 2.23 17.93
N LYS A 113 -8.96 1.96 18.53
CA LYS A 113 -7.89 1.18 17.85
C LYS A 113 -8.27 -0.30 17.69
N THR A 114 -9.28 -0.77 18.42
CA THR A 114 -9.63 -2.19 18.60
C THR A 114 -11.00 -2.59 18.05
N ASP A 115 -11.77 -1.69 17.44
CA ASP A 115 -13.05 -2.13 16.88
C ASP A 115 -12.83 -2.93 15.58
N ASN A 116 -13.46 -4.10 15.50
CA ASN A 116 -13.50 -4.97 14.32
C ASN A 116 -14.47 -4.43 13.25
N ASP A 117 -14.86 -3.17 13.35
CA ASP A 117 -15.82 -2.54 12.48
C ASP A 117 -15.10 -1.96 11.25
N SER A 118 -15.51 -2.40 10.05
CA SER A 118 -14.97 -1.94 8.78
C SER A 118 -15.13 -0.42 8.62
N ASP A 119 -16.25 0.12 9.11
CA ASP A 119 -16.57 1.55 8.99
C ASP A 119 -15.59 2.41 9.80
N VAL A 120 -15.13 1.89 10.95
CA VAL A 120 -14.15 2.57 11.81
C VAL A 120 -12.77 2.58 11.15
N ALA A 121 -12.39 1.50 10.46
CA ALA A 121 -11.14 1.44 9.72
C ALA A 121 -11.12 2.40 8.52
N GLU A 122 -12.21 2.45 7.75
CA GLU A 122 -12.35 3.37 6.61
C GLU A 122 -12.32 4.84 7.05
N GLN A 123 -13.00 5.17 8.15
CA GLN A 123 -12.95 6.50 8.74
C GLN A 123 -11.53 6.87 9.21
N PHE A 124 -10.81 5.94 9.83
CA PHE A 124 -9.44 6.15 10.29
C PHE A 124 -8.48 6.43 9.12
N GLU A 125 -8.57 5.64 8.05
CA GLU A 125 -7.80 5.83 6.81
C GLU A 125 -8.06 7.23 6.23
N THR A 126 -9.32 7.57 6.04
CA THR A 126 -9.75 8.86 5.49
C THR A 126 -9.23 10.05 6.32
N LEU A 127 -9.32 9.95 7.66
CA LEU A 127 -8.86 11.02 8.55
C LEU A 127 -7.34 11.16 8.56
N LEU A 128 -6.61 10.04 8.48
CA LEU A 128 -5.15 10.07 8.40
C LEU A 128 -4.68 10.72 7.10
N GLU A 129 -5.33 10.41 5.97
CA GLU A 129 -5.08 11.07 4.69
C GLU A 129 -5.39 12.58 4.73
N GLN A 130 -6.50 12.95 5.36
CA GLN A 130 -6.87 14.36 5.56
C GLN A 130 -5.84 15.11 6.42
N LEU A 131 -5.32 14.47 7.47
CA LEU A 131 -4.26 15.03 8.32
C LEU A 131 -3.00 15.33 7.49
N PHE A 132 -2.52 14.36 6.71
CA PHE A 132 -1.33 14.56 5.87
C PHE A 132 -1.55 15.61 4.79
N LYS A 133 -2.72 15.62 4.15
CA LYS A 133 -3.09 16.68 3.19
C LYS A 133 -3.04 18.06 3.83
N THR A 134 -3.63 18.20 5.02
CA THR A 134 -3.62 19.47 5.77
C THR A 134 -2.20 19.86 6.19
N ASP A 135 -1.37 18.90 6.60
CA ASP A 135 0.03 19.16 6.96
C ASP A 135 0.86 19.63 5.76
N ARG A 136 0.67 19.06 4.56
CA ARG A 136 1.31 19.53 3.32
C ARG A 136 0.93 20.97 2.99
N ASP A 137 -0.37 21.30 3.05
CA ASP A 137 -0.84 22.66 2.84
C ASP A 137 -0.23 23.62 3.88
N THR A 138 -0.17 23.19 5.14
CA THR A 138 0.42 24.00 6.22
C THR A 138 1.91 24.25 5.95
N ALA A 139 2.67 23.21 5.59
CA ALA A 139 4.09 23.31 5.26
C ALA A 139 4.33 24.25 4.07
N PHE A 140 3.50 24.18 3.04
CA PHE A 140 3.55 25.07 1.89
C PHE A 140 3.42 26.54 2.32
N TYR A 141 2.35 26.90 3.04
CA TYR A 141 2.14 28.30 3.46
C TYR A 141 3.18 28.79 4.47
N ARG A 142 3.77 27.90 5.28
CA ARG A 142 4.90 28.25 6.15
C ARG A 142 6.12 28.67 5.32
N GLN A 143 6.44 27.93 4.26
CA GLN A 143 7.53 28.27 3.35
C GLN A 143 7.25 29.57 2.58
N GLU A 144 6.04 29.75 2.08
CA GLU A 144 5.63 30.98 1.38
C GLU A 144 5.73 32.21 2.29
N PHE A 145 5.30 32.10 3.55
CA PHE A 145 5.44 33.19 4.52
C PHE A 145 6.91 33.52 4.81
N LEU A 146 7.74 32.51 5.09
CA LEU A 146 9.15 32.71 5.41
C LEU A 146 9.90 33.37 4.25
N THR A 147 9.70 32.87 3.03
CA THR A 147 10.32 33.41 1.82
C THR A 147 9.82 34.82 1.52
N GLY A 148 8.50 35.05 1.62
CA GLY A 148 7.92 36.36 1.40
C GLY A 148 8.39 37.40 2.41
N ALA A 149 8.64 37.01 3.66
CA ALA A 149 9.12 37.91 4.72
C ALA A 149 10.52 38.48 4.45
N GLU A 150 11.36 37.77 3.67
CA GLU A 150 12.68 38.24 3.26
C GLU A 150 12.61 39.50 2.37
N ASN A 151 11.50 39.70 1.66
CA ASN A 151 11.27 40.87 0.82
C ASN A 151 10.99 42.17 1.60
N PHE A 152 10.86 42.09 2.94
CA PHE A 152 10.51 43.21 3.80
C PHE A 152 11.56 43.44 4.90
N PRO A 153 12.80 43.84 4.55
CA PRO A 153 13.91 44.00 5.51
C PRO A 153 13.62 45.03 6.62
N ALA A 154 12.74 45.99 6.35
CA ALA A 154 12.35 47.04 7.30
C ALA A 154 11.50 46.52 8.49
N ILE A 155 10.84 45.36 8.34
CA ILE A 155 10.00 44.76 9.39
C ILE A 155 10.45 43.35 9.82
N THR A 156 11.62 42.90 9.36
CA THR A 156 12.14 41.57 9.69
C THR A 156 12.24 41.35 11.20
N GLY A 157 12.67 42.37 11.97
CA GLY A 157 12.75 42.27 13.43
C GLY A 157 11.39 42.03 14.10
N GLN A 158 10.33 42.64 13.57
CA GLN A 158 8.96 42.51 14.06
C GLN A 158 8.33 41.17 13.65
N LEU A 159 8.71 40.63 12.48
CA LEU A 159 8.23 39.33 11.98
C LEU A 159 9.06 38.15 12.52
N GLU A 160 10.24 38.38 13.08
CA GLU A 160 11.14 37.30 13.50
C GLU A 160 10.53 36.40 14.58
N PRO A 161 9.79 36.89 15.61
CA PRO A 161 9.15 36.00 16.58
C PRO A 161 8.19 34.98 15.94
N VAL A 162 7.31 35.43 15.05
CA VAL A 162 6.36 34.52 14.36
C VAL A 162 7.10 33.61 13.38
N SER A 163 8.11 34.13 12.67
CA SER A 163 8.96 33.36 11.77
C SER A 163 9.72 32.25 12.49
N ALA A 164 10.24 32.51 13.70
CA ALA A 164 10.89 31.52 14.52
C ALA A 164 9.91 30.42 14.97
N SER A 165 8.67 30.77 15.35
CA SER A 165 7.62 29.78 15.64
C SER A 165 7.29 28.93 14.41
N ILE A 166 7.15 29.56 13.24
CA ILE A 166 6.90 28.88 11.96
C ILE A 166 8.02 27.89 11.66
N ARG A 167 9.30 28.29 11.75
CA ARG A 167 10.44 27.38 11.52
C ARG A 167 10.44 26.21 12.51
N ARG A 168 10.05 26.43 13.78
CA ARG A 168 9.95 25.34 14.77
C ARG A 168 8.86 24.33 14.41
N LEU A 169 7.68 24.81 14.00
CA LEU A 169 6.57 23.97 13.57
C LEU A 169 6.86 23.26 12.24
N GLN A 170 7.57 23.93 11.33
CA GLN A 170 7.98 23.36 10.05
C GLN A 170 8.82 22.09 10.21
N ARG A 171 9.76 22.07 11.18
CA ARG A 171 10.56 20.86 11.47
C ARG A 171 9.69 19.64 11.82
N ILE A 172 8.51 19.84 12.40
CA ILE A 172 7.57 18.74 12.68
C ILE A 172 6.95 18.27 11.37
N SER A 173 6.45 19.18 10.52
CA SER A 173 5.89 18.82 9.21
C SER A 173 6.92 18.17 8.29
N ASP A 174 8.18 18.60 8.34
CA ASP A 174 9.28 17.93 7.60
C ASP A 174 9.43 16.47 8.03
N ARG A 175 9.30 16.18 9.34
CA ARG A 175 9.32 14.82 9.88
C ARG A 175 8.06 14.04 9.52
N LEU A 176 6.89 14.67 9.51
CA LEU A 176 5.63 14.04 9.09
C LEU A 176 5.66 13.66 7.61
N ARG A 177 6.24 14.50 6.75
CA ARG A 177 6.48 14.18 5.34
C ARG A 177 7.33 12.92 5.18
N MET A 178 8.35 12.74 6.02
CA MET A 178 9.14 11.51 6.00
C MET A 178 8.32 10.28 6.36
N VAL A 179 7.35 10.41 7.27
CA VAL A 179 6.43 9.32 7.65
C VAL A 179 5.43 9.00 6.54
N GLU A 180 4.96 10.01 5.80
CA GLU A 180 4.05 9.84 4.67
C GLU A 180 4.74 9.17 3.46
N GLU A 181 5.95 9.63 3.16
CA GLU A 181 6.74 9.21 1.99
C GLU A 181 8.05 8.52 2.40
N PRO A 182 8.03 7.47 3.25
CA PRO A 182 9.24 6.90 3.85
C PRO A 182 10.20 6.30 2.84
N GLU A 183 9.70 5.92 1.65
CA GLU A 183 10.50 5.48 0.51
C GLU A 183 11.49 6.54 -0.01
N LYS A 184 11.21 7.83 0.18
CA LYS A 184 12.10 8.93 -0.24
C LYS A 184 13.23 9.20 0.76
N PHE A 185 13.18 8.58 1.94
CA PHE A 185 14.11 8.81 3.05
C PHE A 185 14.70 7.48 3.57
N PRO A 186 15.48 6.75 2.75
CA PRO A 186 16.03 5.45 3.12
C PRO A 186 16.97 5.49 4.32
N GLU A 187 17.62 6.64 4.58
CA GLU A 187 18.54 6.87 5.68
C GLU A 187 17.85 6.97 7.06
N GLN A 188 16.54 7.21 7.10
CA GLN A 188 15.77 7.26 8.35
C GLN A 188 15.48 5.83 8.83
N VAL A 189 16.29 5.37 9.80
CA VAL A 189 16.24 4.01 10.33
C VAL A 189 14.99 3.75 11.17
N ASP A 190 14.51 4.77 11.88
CA ASP A 190 13.28 4.75 12.67
C ASP A 190 12.03 4.54 11.81
N LEU A 191 12.08 4.89 10.52
CA LEU A 191 11.00 4.68 9.56
C LEU A 191 11.09 3.37 8.77
N ALA A 192 12.14 2.57 9.02
CA ALA A 192 12.38 1.34 8.25
C ALA A 192 11.20 0.37 8.30
N LYS A 193 10.52 0.24 9.45
CA LYS A 193 9.37 -0.66 9.57
C LYS A 193 8.20 -0.23 8.69
N ILE A 194 7.81 1.04 8.73
CA ILE A 194 6.71 1.59 7.91
C ILE A 194 7.06 1.43 6.43
N ARG A 195 8.31 1.76 6.06
CA ARG A 195 8.80 1.61 4.68
C ARG A 195 8.71 0.17 4.20
N HIS A 196 9.19 -0.80 4.99
CA HIS A 196 9.14 -2.21 4.62
C HIS A 196 7.70 -2.71 4.49
N SER A 197 6.82 -2.41 5.46
CA SER A 197 5.40 -2.80 5.39
C SER A 197 4.69 -2.23 4.14
N LYS A 198 4.91 -0.95 3.82
CA LYS A 198 4.36 -0.31 2.61
C LYS A 198 4.91 -0.97 1.33
N ALA A 199 6.22 -1.24 1.30
CA ALA A 199 6.87 -1.89 0.17
C ALA A 199 6.41 -3.33 -0.02
N ASP A 200 6.20 -4.08 1.06
CA ASP A 200 5.77 -5.48 1.01
C ASP A 200 4.35 -5.60 0.43
N ILE A 201 3.41 -4.75 0.85
CA ILE A 201 2.05 -4.69 0.27
C ILE A 201 2.12 -4.36 -1.23
N ALA A 202 2.89 -3.34 -1.61
CA ALA A 202 3.02 -2.92 -3.00
C ALA A 202 3.67 -4.00 -3.89
N GLN A 203 4.70 -4.68 -3.37
CA GLN A 203 5.38 -5.76 -4.08
C GLN A 203 4.51 -7.00 -4.22
N LEU A 204 3.76 -7.37 -3.17
CA LEU A 204 2.81 -8.49 -3.20
C LEU A 204 1.78 -8.27 -4.32
N ARG A 205 1.22 -7.06 -4.38
CA ARG A 205 0.30 -6.65 -5.43
C ARG A 205 0.91 -6.76 -6.82
N LEU A 206 2.04 -6.09 -7.03
CA LEU A 206 2.71 -6.06 -8.34
C LEU A 206 3.04 -7.47 -8.86
N GLN A 207 3.65 -8.32 -8.02
CA GLN A 207 4.09 -9.65 -8.44
C GLN A 207 2.91 -10.59 -8.68
N THR A 208 1.86 -10.49 -7.86
CA THR A 208 0.64 -11.27 -8.04
C THR A 208 -0.07 -10.87 -9.33
N ASP A 209 -0.27 -9.57 -9.57
CA ASP A 209 -0.91 -9.06 -10.78
C ASP A 209 -0.17 -9.53 -12.04
N GLN A 210 1.16 -9.47 -12.05
CA GLN A 210 2.00 -9.96 -13.17
C GLN A 210 1.78 -11.45 -13.47
N ILE A 211 1.70 -12.30 -12.44
CA ILE A 211 1.48 -13.74 -12.62
C ILE A 211 0.05 -13.99 -13.10
N VAL A 212 -0.94 -13.33 -12.49
CA VAL A 212 -2.34 -13.41 -12.89
C VAL A 212 -2.52 -13.02 -14.35
N ASP A 213 -1.96 -11.87 -14.78
CA ASP A 213 -2.01 -11.42 -16.17
C ASP A 213 -1.41 -12.47 -17.12
N SER A 214 -0.26 -13.04 -16.73
CA SER A 214 0.42 -14.06 -17.51
C SER A 214 -0.38 -15.36 -17.63
N ILE A 215 -1.12 -15.75 -16.58
CA ILE A 215 -2.01 -16.92 -16.58
C ILE A 215 -3.23 -16.65 -17.45
N ILE A 216 -3.84 -15.46 -17.36
CA ILE A 216 -5.00 -15.08 -18.16
C ILE A 216 -4.65 -15.05 -19.64
N GLU A 217 -3.52 -14.45 -20.01
CA GLU A 217 -3.02 -14.39 -21.39
C GLU A 217 -2.82 -15.80 -22.00
N LYS A 218 -2.35 -16.75 -21.17
CA LYS A 218 -2.00 -18.11 -21.61
C LYS A 218 -3.04 -19.15 -21.20
N ARG A 219 -4.24 -18.72 -20.82
CA ARG A 219 -5.27 -19.58 -20.22
C ARG A 219 -5.61 -20.77 -21.11
N ASP A 220 -5.79 -20.54 -22.41
CA ASP A 220 -6.18 -21.60 -23.35
C ASP A 220 -5.07 -22.66 -23.52
N GLU A 221 -3.79 -22.24 -23.51
CA GLU A 221 -2.65 -23.16 -23.51
C GLU A 221 -2.61 -23.98 -22.21
N ILE A 222 -2.73 -23.30 -21.07
CA ILE A 222 -2.70 -23.90 -19.74
C ILE A 222 -3.83 -24.92 -19.58
N ASP A 223 -5.07 -24.51 -19.84
CA ASP A 223 -6.25 -25.36 -19.72
C ASP A 223 -6.18 -26.53 -20.74
N GLY A 224 -5.64 -26.30 -21.95
CA GLY A 224 -5.38 -27.34 -22.93
C GLY A 224 -4.37 -28.40 -22.45
N ARG A 225 -3.31 -27.98 -21.75
CA ARG A 225 -2.33 -28.90 -21.15
C ARG A 225 -2.92 -29.73 -20.02
N ILE A 226 -3.79 -29.14 -19.20
CA ILE A 226 -4.50 -29.87 -18.15
C ILE A 226 -5.50 -30.86 -18.79
N ALA A 227 -6.25 -30.42 -19.80
CA ALA A 227 -7.23 -31.24 -20.50
C ALA A 227 -6.65 -32.47 -21.19
N ALA A 228 -5.41 -32.38 -21.69
CA ALA A 228 -4.73 -33.48 -22.36
C ALA A 228 -4.44 -34.69 -21.44
N ILE A 229 -4.49 -34.50 -20.12
CA ILE A 229 -4.16 -35.52 -19.12
C ILE A 229 -5.41 -36.02 -18.39
N VAL A 230 -6.43 -35.17 -18.25
CA VAL A 230 -7.67 -35.52 -17.56
C VAL A 230 -8.67 -36.13 -18.54
N GLU A 231 -8.96 -37.42 -18.39
CA GLU A 231 -10.04 -38.07 -19.14
C GLU A 231 -11.39 -37.39 -18.83
N ASN A 232 -12.14 -37.02 -19.88
CA ASN A 232 -13.40 -36.27 -19.77
C ASN A 232 -13.27 -34.91 -19.04
N TYR A 233 -12.18 -34.19 -19.29
CA TYR A 233 -11.96 -32.86 -18.75
C TYR A 233 -13.11 -31.90 -19.08
N SER A 234 -13.73 -31.38 -18.03
CA SER A 234 -14.57 -30.18 -18.08
C SER A 234 -14.08 -29.28 -16.94
N PRO A 235 -13.55 -28.08 -17.25
CA PRO A 235 -13.04 -27.17 -16.24
C PRO A 235 -14.05 -26.95 -15.11
N GLU A 236 -15.33 -26.83 -15.44
CA GLU A 236 -16.45 -26.60 -14.52
C GLU A 236 -16.68 -27.74 -13.53
N ARG A 237 -16.17 -28.95 -13.81
CA ARG A 237 -16.29 -30.12 -12.92
C ARG A 237 -15.15 -30.24 -11.92
N ILE A 238 -14.08 -29.48 -12.11
CA ILE A 238 -12.98 -29.41 -11.16
C ILE A 238 -13.34 -28.37 -10.11
N ASP A 239 -13.09 -28.69 -8.84
CA ASP A 239 -13.22 -27.74 -7.75
C ASP A 239 -12.49 -26.43 -8.10
N PRO A 240 -13.12 -25.25 -7.95
CA PRO A 240 -12.52 -23.98 -8.38
C PRO A 240 -11.15 -23.71 -7.75
N VAL A 241 -10.91 -24.15 -6.51
CA VAL A 241 -9.62 -24.00 -5.83
C VAL A 241 -8.58 -24.91 -6.49
N ASP A 242 -8.92 -26.18 -6.73
CA ASP A 242 -8.02 -27.12 -7.40
C ASP A 242 -7.69 -26.65 -8.82
N ARG A 243 -8.68 -26.11 -9.54
CA ARG A 243 -8.48 -25.52 -10.87
C ARG A 243 -7.52 -24.34 -10.83
N ALA A 244 -7.67 -23.43 -9.87
CA ALA A 244 -6.76 -22.29 -9.69
C ALA A 244 -5.32 -22.76 -9.36
N ILE A 245 -5.17 -23.76 -8.48
CA ILE A 245 -3.86 -24.34 -8.15
C ILE A 245 -3.23 -25.00 -9.38
N LEU A 246 -3.99 -25.78 -10.15
CA LEU A 246 -3.52 -26.44 -11.36
C LEU A 246 -3.10 -25.44 -12.43
N ARG A 247 -3.86 -24.36 -12.64
CA ARG A 247 -3.51 -23.29 -13.58
C ARG A 247 -2.20 -22.62 -13.20
N LEU A 248 -2.04 -22.23 -11.93
CA LEU A 248 -0.80 -21.64 -11.43
C LEU A 248 0.38 -22.62 -11.56
N GLY A 249 0.21 -23.87 -11.11
CA GLY A 249 1.27 -24.88 -11.19
C GLY A 249 1.69 -25.19 -12.62
N THR A 250 0.73 -25.33 -13.54
CA THR A 250 0.99 -25.56 -14.97
C THR A 250 1.70 -24.37 -15.61
N TYR A 251 1.25 -23.15 -15.33
CA TYR A 251 1.93 -21.93 -15.78
C TYR A 251 3.40 -21.90 -15.32
N GLU A 252 3.65 -22.20 -14.06
CA GLU A 252 5.01 -22.19 -13.51
C GLU A 252 5.89 -23.27 -14.12
N LEU A 253 5.37 -24.47 -14.38
CA LEU A 253 6.09 -25.56 -15.05
C LEU A 253 6.48 -25.19 -16.49
N LEU A 254 5.62 -24.46 -17.21
CA LEU A 254 5.82 -24.16 -18.62
C LEU A 254 6.64 -22.88 -18.86
N HIS A 255 6.44 -21.86 -18.04
CA HIS A 255 6.89 -20.50 -18.36
C HIS A 255 7.88 -19.92 -17.36
N THR A 256 8.24 -20.66 -16.30
CA THR A 256 9.22 -20.19 -15.31
C THR A 256 10.45 -21.08 -15.25
N LYS A 257 11.54 -20.56 -14.68
CA LYS A 257 12.76 -21.32 -14.43
C LYS A 257 12.72 -22.09 -13.10
N THR A 258 11.55 -22.15 -12.46
CA THR A 258 11.41 -22.83 -11.17
C THR A 258 11.56 -24.34 -11.36
N PRO A 259 12.40 -25.03 -10.57
CA PRO A 259 12.50 -26.49 -10.64
C PRO A 259 11.13 -27.16 -10.49
N HIS A 260 10.79 -28.10 -11.39
CA HIS A 260 9.48 -28.74 -11.42
C HIS A 260 9.06 -29.32 -10.06
N LYS A 261 9.99 -30.00 -9.37
CA LYS A 261 9.74 -30.55 -8.03
C LYS A 261 9.32 -29.48 -7.01
N ALA A 262 9.90 -28.28 -7.08
CA ALA A 262 9.55 -27.18 -6.18
C ALA A 262 8.15 -26.65 -6.50
N VAL A 263 7.80 -26.50 -7.78
CA VAL A 263 6.45 -26.09 -8.23
C VAL A 263 5.39 -27.07 -7.72
N ILE A 264 5.63 -28.37 -7.90
CA ILE A 264 4.71 -29.44 -7.50
C ILE A 264 4.56 -29.49 -5.98
N ASN A 265 5.66 -29.45 -5.23
CA ASN A 265 5.61 -29.44 -3.76
C ASN A 265 4.85 -28.24 -3.21
N GLU A 266 5.06 -27.05 -3.76
CA GLU A 266 4.31 -25.86 -3.32
C GLU A 266 2.82 -25.93 -3.69
N ALA A 267 2.48 -26.45 -4.88
CA ALA A 267 1.09 -26.69 -5.28
C ALA A 267 0.39 -27.67 -4.34
N ILE A 268 1.09 -28.71 -3.87
CA ILE A 268 0.58 -29.65 -2.87
C ILE A 268 0.30 -28.95 -1.54
N GLU A 269 1.20 -28.09 -1.06
CA GLU A 269 0.97 -27.37 0.20
C GLU A 269 -0.24 -26.43 0.10
N LEU A 270 -0.44 -25.81 -1.07
CA LEU A 270 -1.63 -24.98 -1.33
C LEU A 270 -2.90 -25.83 -1.36
N ALA A 271 -2.88 -27.00 -2.00
CA ALA A 271 -4.00 -27.94 -2.04
C ALA A 271 -4.39 -28.47 -0.65
N LYS A 272 -3.41 -28.70 0.24
CA LYS A 272 -3.68 -29.06 1.64
C LYS A 272 -4.33 -27.92 2.43
N ARG A 273 -3.99 -26.66 2.10
CA ARG A 273 -4.44 -25.48 2.84
C ARG A 273 -5.83 -25.03 2.43
N PHE A 274 -6.14 -25.08 1.13
CA PHE A 274 -7.39 -24.52 0.58
C PHE A 274 -8.32 -25.57 -0.02
N GLY A 275 -7.82 -26.74 -0.39
CA GLY A 275 -8.60 -27.79 -1.02
C GLY A 275 -9.29 -28.74 -0.03
N THR A 276 -9.85 -29.80 -0.58
CA THR A 276 -10.50 -30.90 0.15
C THR A 276 -9.50 -31.99 0.56
N SER A 277 -9.98 -33.05 1.22
CA SER A 277 -9.15 -34.21 1.56
C SER A 277 -8.50 -34.89 0.33
N ASP A 278 -9.15 -34.81 -0.84
CA ASP A 278 -8.69 -35.48 -2.06
C ASP A 278 -7.82 -34.57 -2.95
N SER A 279 -7.92 -33.24 -2.78
CA SER A 279 -7.23 -32.21 -3.56
C SER A 279 -5.72 -32.42 -3.64
N LYS A 280 -5.07 -32.75 -2.51
CA LYS A 280 -3.63 -33.03 -2.48
C LYS A 280 -3.22 -34.11 -3.49
N ARG A 281 -3.93 -35.24 -3.50
CA ARG A 281 -3.58 -36.40 -4.34
C ARG A 281 -3.85 -36.08 -5.80
N PHE A 282 -4.97 -35.41 -6.07
CA PHE A 282 -5.38 -34.98 -7.39
C PHE A 282 -4.37 -34.01 -8.01
N VAL A 283 -4.08 -32.90 -7.33
CA VAL A 283 -3.13 -31.87 -7.80
C VAL A 283 -1.74 -32.45 -8.03
N ASN A 284 -1.24 -33.26 -7.09
CA ASN A 284 0.07 -33.91 -7.25
C ASN A 284 0.12 -34.77 -8.51
N GLY A 285 -0.87 -35.67 -8.68
CA GLY A 285 -0.90 -36.61 -9.81
C GLY A 285 -0.92 -35.90 -11.17
N LEU A 286 -1.76 -34.88 -11.31
CA LEU A 286 -1.86 -34.11 -12.56
C LEU A 286 -0.58 -33.33 -12.86
N LEU A 287 -0.05 -32.58 -11.89
CA LEU A 287 1.16 -31.77 -12.12
C LEU A 287 2.40 -32.64 -12.37
N ASP A 288 2.51 -33.80 -11.71
CA ASP A 288 3.57 -34.78 -12.00
C ASP A 288 3.51 -35.23 -13.46
N GLN A 289 2.33 -35.58 -13.97
CA GLN A 289 2.14 -35.97 -15.37
C GLN A 289 2.44 -34.82 -16.34
N ILE A 290 1.96 -33.60 -16.05
CA ILE A 290 2.26 -32.40 -16.86
C ILE A 290 3.78 -32.19 -16.93
N SER A 291 4.47 -32.26 -15.81
CA SER A 291 5.92 -32.01 -15.74
C SER A 291 6.75 -32.98 -16.60
N GLN A 292 6.29 -34.23 -16.75
CA GLN A 292 6.93 -35.24 -17.60
C GLN A 292 6.79 -34.90 -19.08
N THR A 293 5.63 -34.38 -19.50
CA THR A 293 5.42 -33.93 -20.88
C THR A 293 6.19 -32.66 -21.22
N CYS A 294 6.54 -31.84 -20.23
CA CYS A 294 7.35 -30.63 -20.40
C CYS A 294 8.85 -30.95 -20.54
N SER A 295 9.30 -32.10 -20.01
CA SER A 295 10.72 -32.45 -19.92
C SER A 295 11.24 -33.27 -21.11
N ALA A 296 10.44 -33.49 -22.16
CA ALA A 296 10.81 -34.34 -23.30
C ALA A 296 10.88 -33.55 -24.62
N PRO A 297 12.05 -33.53 -25.28
CA PRO A 297 12.18 -33.97 -26.64
C PRO A 297 12.60 -35.45 -26.63
N THR A 298 11.83 -36.25 -27.34
CA THR A 298 12.04 -37.66 -27.66
C THR A 298 13.51 -37.97 -27.94
N GLY A 299 14.02 -39.04 -27.32
CA GLY A 299 15.27 -39.64 -27.76
C GLY A 299 15.20 -39.99 -29.25
N SER A 300 16.09 -39.40 -30.03
CA SER A 300 16.52 -39.98 -31.30
C SER A 300 17.87 -40.63 -31.06
N SER A 301 17.83 -41.89 -30.63
CA SER A 301 18.83 -42.87 -31.03
C SER A 301 18.83 -42.92 -32.56
N GLN A 302 19.82 -42.31 -33.20
CA GLN A 302 20.21 -42.70 -34.55
C GLN A 302 21.37 -43.70 -34.43
N PRO A 303 21.22 -44.94 -34.90
CA PRO A 303 22.36 -45.77 -35.21
C PRO A 303 22.94 -45.31 -36.55
N LEU A 304 24.25 -45.08 -36.60
CA LEU A 304 25.19 -45.50 -37.64
C LEU A 304 26.61 -45.10 -37.21
#